data_AF-A0A971QK46-F1
#
_entry.id   AF-A0A971QK46-F1
#
_cell.length_a   1.000
_cell.length_b   1.000
_cell.length_c   1.000
_cell.angle_alpha   90.00
_cell.angle_beta   90.00
_cell.angle_gamma   90.00
#
_symmetry.space_group_name_H-M   'P 1'
#
loop_
_entity.id
_entity.type
_entity.pdbx_description
1 polymer ?
#
loop_
_entity_poly.entity_id
_entity_poly.type
_entity_poly.pdbx_seq_one_letter_code
_entity_poly.pdbx_strand_id
1 'polypeptide(L)'
;MNYIDQLTAMHMNVQKGHASPHKAVMLLSVIDLIACGDAPDNRFRLSPELMEHFRRYFDAVKTDADSCTPLNPFFYMRSEQFWHHRATPGNEAV
;
A
#
# COMPACT_ATOMS: atom_id res chain seq x y z
N MET A 1 -7.38 -5.40 -18.75
CA MET A 1 -6.62 -4.38 -17.99
C MET A 1 -5.16 -4.83 -17.92
N ASN A 2 -4.20 -3.94 -18.17
CA ASN A 2 -2.78 -4.22 -17.96
C ASN A 2 -2.38 -3.66 -16.60
N TYR A 3 -1.94 -4.51 -15.67
CA TYR A 3 -1.53 -4.08 -14.32
C TYR A 3 -0.39 -3.08 -14.38
N ILE A 4 0.58 -3.24 -15.29
CA ILE A 4 1.73 -2.33 -15.39
C ILE A 4 1.26 -0.89 -15.63
N ASP A 5 0.31 -0.69 -16.55
CA ASP A 5 -0.27 0.62 -16.83
C ASP A 5 -0.91 1.24 -15.57
N GLN A 6 -1.75 0.47 -14.89
CA GLN A 6 -2.44 0.93 -13.68
C GLN A 6 -1.50 1.22 -12.50
N LEU A 7 -0.43 0.42 -12.33
CA LEU A 7 0.57 0.62 -11.29
C LEU A 7 1.42 1.88 -11.58
N THR A 8 1.79 2.10 -12.85
CA THR A 8 2.57 3.29 -13.24
C THR A 8 1.75 4.58 -13.21
N ALA A 9 0.43 4.49 -13.40
CA ALA A 9 -0.50 5.62 -13.36
C ALA A 9 -1.05 5.91 -11.95
N MET A 10 -0.52 5.28 -10.90
CA MET A 10 -1.02 5.42 -9.53
C MET A 10 -0.98 6.88 -9.05
N HIS A 11 -2.08 7.33 -8.44
CA HIS A 11 -2.22 8.72 -7.98
C HIS A 11 -1.41 8.98 -6.72
N MET A 12 -0.17 9.46 -6.90
CA MET A 12 0.71 9.85 -5.81
C MET A 12 0.27 11.17 -5.17
N ASN A 13 0.26 11.21 -3.84
CA ASN A 13 0.10 12.47 -3.13
C ASN A 13 1.37 13.30 -3.28
N VAL A 14 1.29 14.50 -3.85
CA VAL A 14 2.45 15.39 -4.02
C VAL A 14 2.27 16.61 -3.12
N GLN A 15 3.21 16.81 -2.19
CA GLN A 15 3.21 17.94 -1.28
C GLN A 15 4.52 18.71 -1.43
N LYS A 16 4.42 20.03 -1.69
CA LYS A 16 5.58 20.93 -1.83
C LYS A 16 6.65 20.42 -2.82
N GLY A 17 6.22 19.78 -3.92
CA GLY A 17 7.11 19.22 -4.94
C GLY A 17 7.69 17.85 -4.61
N HIS A 18 7.36 17.26 -3.46
CA HIS A 18 7.76 15.90 -3.07
C HIS A 18 6.59 14.93 -3.16
N ALA A 19 6.75 13.84 -3.92
CA ALA A 19 5.78 12.77 -3.99
C ALA A 19 5.89 11.90 -2.74
N SER A 20 4.80 11.78 -1.98
CA SER A 20 4.78 11.09 -0.71
C SER A 20 4.96 9.58 -0.91
N PRO A 21 5.93 8.94 -0.25
CA PRO A 21 6.31 7.55 -0.55
C PRO A 21 5.26 6.50 -0.13
N HIS A 22 4.29 6.86 0.70
CA HIS A 22 3.35 5.94 1.36
C HIS A 22 2.65 4.94 0.42
N LYS A 23 2.04 5.41 -0.68
CA LYS A 23 1.33 4.51 -1.60
C LYS A 23 2.28 3.56 -2.33
N ALA A 24 3.41 4.08 -2.82
CA ALA A 24 4.43 3.30 -3.51
C ALA A 24 5.04 2.23 -2.58
N VAL A 25 5.33 2.60 -1.33
CA VAL A 25 5.84 1.68 -0.32
C VAL A 25 4.82 0.59 0.01
N MET A 26 3.53 0.93 0.13
CA MET A 26 2.49 -0.07 0.37
C MET A 26 2.37 -1.07 -0.77
N LEU A 27 2.38 -0.60 -2.02
CA LEU A 27 2.40 -1.47 -3.19
C LEU A 27 3.64 -2.38 -3.21
N LEU A 28 4.82 -1.83 -2.93
CA LEU A 28 6.06 -2.60 -2.87
C LEU A 28 6.01 -3.69 -1.79
N SER A 29 5.43 -3.38 -0.63
CA SER A 29 5.26 -4.33 0.47
C SER A 29 4.38 -5.51 0.08
N VAL A 30 3.32 -5.26 -0.68
CA VAL A 30 2.43 -6.30 -1.19
C VAL A 30 3.12 -7.14 -2.26
N ILE A 31 3.88 -6.52 -3.15
CA ILE A 31 4.69 -7.24 -4.16
C ILE A 31 5.71 -8.15 -3.48
N ASP A 32 6.33 -7.71 -2.39
CA ASP A 32 7.27 -8.53 -1.63
C ASP A 32 6.58 -9.73 -0.96
N LEU A 33 5.38 -9.55 -0.39
CA LEU A 33 4.58 -10.67 0.13
C LEU A 33 4.22 -11.68 -0.97
N ILE A 34 3.85 -11.21 -2.17
CA ILE A 34 3.61 -12.06 -3.34
C ILE A 34 4.87 -12.86 -3.69
N ALA A 35 6.04 -12.19 -3.73
CA ALA A 35 7.31 -12.84 -4.04
C ALA A 35 7.71 -13.89 -2.98
N CYS A 36 7.37 -13.67 -1.72
CA CYS A 36 7.55 -14.63 -0.63
C CYS A 36 6.53 -15.79 -0.63
N GLY A 37 5.52 -15.75 -1.51
CA GLY A 37 4.45 -16.75 -1.58
C GLY A 37 3.33 -16.54 -0.56
N ASP A 38 3.34 -15.43 0.19
CA ASP A 38 2.34 -15.07 1.19
C ASP A 38 1.20 -14.24 0.56
N ALA A 39 0.58 -14.78 -0.48
CA ALA A 39 -0.49 -14.12 -1.23
C ALA A 39 -1.64 -15.06 -1.62
N PRO A 40 -2.24 -15.79 -0.66
CA PRO A 40 -3.32 -16.71 -0.95
C PRO A 40 -4.51 -15.95 -1.59
N ASP A 41 -4.95 -16.44 -2.75
CA ASP A 41 -6.13 -15.91 -3.47
C ASP A 41 -6.06 -14.42 -3.82
N ASN A 42 -4.85 -13.84 -3.94
CA ASN A 42 -4.66 -12.40 -4.16
C ASN A 42 -5.36 -11.54 -3.08
N ARG A 43 -5.30 -12.00 -1.82
CA ARG A 43 -5.90 -11.33 -0.67
C ARG A 43 -4.84 -10.96 0.34
N PHE A 44 -4.80 -9.68 0.68
CA PHE A 44 -3.87 -9.14 1.67
C PHE A 44 -4.68 -8.56 2.82
N ARG A 45 -4.34 -8.96 4.04
CA ARG A 45 -4.87 -8.33 5.25
C ARG A 45 -3.88 -7.28 5.72
N LEU A 46 -4.37 -6.32 6.49
CA LEU A 46 -3.54 -5.44 7.31
C LEU A 46 -2.91 -6.25 8.45
N SER A 47 -1.97 -7.14 8.11
CA SER A 47 -1.27 -8.04 9.03
C SER A 47 -0.01 -7.38 9.61
N PRO A 48 0.48 -7.84 10.77
CA PRO A 48 1.78 -7.44 11.30
C PRO A 48 2.92 -7.58 10.27
N GLU A 49 2.89 -8.64 9.48
CA GLU A 49 3.85 -8.93 8.41
C GLU A 49 3.84 -7.80 7.38
N LEU A 50 2.68 -7.47 6.80
CA LEU A 50 2.56 -6.36 5.86
C LEU A 50 3.05 -5.04 6.46
N MET A 51 2.74 -4.77 7.74
CA MET A 51 3.21 -3.58 8.44
C MET A 51 4.73 -3.55 8.61
N GLU A 52 5.35 -4.71 8.84
CA GLU A 52 6.81 -4.84 8.96
C GLU A 52 7.50 -4.57 7.62
N HIS A 53 7.04 -5.21 6.54
CA HIS A 53 7.53 -4.95 5.18
C HIS A 53 7.38 -3.45 4.84
N PHE A 54 6.21 -2.87 5.12
CA PHE A 54 5.98 -1.44 4.91
C PHE A 54 6.98 -0.59 5.67
N ARG A 55 7.15 -0.82 6.97
CA ARG A 55 8.03 -0.01 7.80
C ARG A 55 9.48 -0.10 7.34
N ARG A 56 9.94 -1.29 6.95
CA ARG A 56 11.29 -1.51 6.42
C ARG A 56 11.55 -0.68 5.16
N TYR A 57 10.63 -0.73 4.19
CA TYR A 57 10.78 0.05 2.96
C TYR A 57 10.59 1.54 3.19
N PHE A 58 9.65 1.92 4.06
CA PHE A 58 9.38 3.32 4.38
C PHE A 58 10.59 3.98 5.04
N ASP A 59 11.27 3.28 5.96
CA ASP A 59 12.46 3.80 6.63
C ASP A 59 13.59 4.12 5.64
N ALA A 60 13.70 3.35 4.54
CA ALA A 60 14.72 3.56 3.52
C ALA A 60 14.47 4.81 2.64
N VAL A 61 13.23 5.28 2.53
CA VAL A 61 12.84 6.34 1.57
C VAL A 61 12.21 7.58 2.22
N LYS A 62 11.85 7.51 3.51
CA LYS A 62 11.20 8.61 4.23
C LYS A 62 12.12 9.82 4.33
N THR A 63 11.51 11.00 4.29
CA THR A 63 12.17 12.25 4.69
C THR A 63 11.78 12.62 6.12
N ASP A 64 12.39 13.66 6.68
CA ASP A 64 12.02 14.18 8.01
C ASP A 64 10.56 14.69 8.08
N ALA A 65 9.98 15.04 6.92
CA ALA A 65 8.60 15.49 6.82
C ALA A 65 7.56 14.35 6.76
N ASP A 66 8.01 13.09 6.68
CA ASP A 66 7.13 11.94 6.46
C ASP A 66 6.91 11.12 7.75
N SER A 67 5.67 11.10 8.23
CA SER A 67 5.25 10.26 9.36
C SER A 67 4.87 8.85 8.89
N CYS A 68 5.51 7.83 9.46
CA CYS A 68 5.21 6.43 9.14
C CYS A 68 3.78 6.04 9.55
N THR A 69 2.84 6.10 8.60
CA THR A 69 1.41 5.83 8.83
C THR A 69 0.90 4.75 7.88
N PRO A 70 1.20 3.46 8.11
CA PRO A 70 0.88 2.36 7.17
C PRO A 70 -0.62 2.14 6.92
N LEU A 71 -1.49 2.46 7.88
CA LEU A 71 -2.94 2.26 7.72
C LEU A 71 -3.50 3.13 6.59
N ASN A 72 -3.04 4.39 6.50
CA ASN A 72 -3.54 5.36 5.56
C ASN A 72 -3.39 4.93 4.09
N PRO A 73 -2.20 4.57 3.57
CA PRO A 73 -2.05 4.14 2.19
C PRO A 73 -2.82 2.85 1.89
N PHE A 74 -2.93 1.92 2.84
CA PHE A 74 -3.76 0.72 2.65
C PHE A 74 -5.21 1.10 2.34
N PHE A 75 -5.79 2.05 3.10
CA PHE A 75 -7.17 2.45 2.88
C PHE A 75 -7.37 3.43 1.72
N TYR A 76 -6.41 4.34 1.49
CA TYR A 76 -6.50 5.34 0.42
C TYR A 76 -6.24 4.77 -0.97
N MET A 77 -5.62 3.60 -1.10
CA MET A 77 -5.50 2.92 -2.39
C MET A 77 -6.83 2.44 -2.95
N ARG A 78 -7.95 2.52 -2.20
CA ARG A 78 -9.32 2.24 -2.74
C ARG A 78 -9.70 3.07 -3.98
N SER A 79 -9.04 4.21 -4.21
CA SER A 79 -9.24 5.01 -5.42
C SER A 79 -8.54 4.45 -6.65
N GLU A 80 -7.56 3.57 -6.46
CA GLU A 80 -6.82 2.93 -7.53
C GLU A 80 -7.61 1.71 -8.05
N GLN A 81 -7.70 1.59 -9.37
CA GLN A 81 -8.55 0.60 -10.01
C GLN A 81 -8.12 -0.87 -9.78
N PHE A 82 -6.86 -1.10 -9.37
CA PHE A 82 -6.31 -2.43 -9.12
C PHE A 82 -6.46 -2.88 -7.67
N TRP A 83 -6.88 -1.99 -6.77
CA TRP A 83 -6.90 -2.23 -5.33
C TRP A 83 -8.34 -2.33 -4.82
N HIS A 84 -8.74 -3.54 -4.43
CA HIS A 84 -10.11 -3.85 -4.05
C HIS A 84 -10.19 -4.18 -2.56
N HIS A 85 -11.00 -3.43 -1.82
CA HIS A 85 -11.27 -3.75 -0.42
C HIS A 85 -12.43 -4.70 -0.30
N ARG A 86 -12.29 -5.67 0.59
CA ARG A 86 -13.39 -6.46 1.09
C ARG A 86 -13.44 -6.29 2.60
N ALA A 87 -14.53 -5.75 3.11
CA ALA A 87 -14.75 -5.66 4.55
C ALA A 87 -14.72 -7.07 5.15
N THR A 88 -14.02 -7.22 6.27
CA THR A 88 -14.15 -8.40 7.12
C THR A 88 -15.54 -8.35 7.76
N PRO A 89 -16.27 -9.48 7.87
CA PRO A 89 -17.57 -9.51 8.54
C PRO A 89 -17.47 -8.88 9.94
N GLY A 90 -18.32 -7.91 10.25
CA GLY A 90 -18.28 -7.14 11.51
C GLY A 90 -17.57 -5.79 11.46
N ASN A 91 -16.85 -5.48 10.38
CA ASN A 91 -16.18 -4.19 10.14
C ASN A 91 -16.76 -3.46 8.90
N GLU A 92 -18.07 -3.58 8.67
CA GLU A 92 -18.72 -3.10 7.43
C GLU A 92 -18.94 -1.57 7.38
N ALA A 93 -18.73 -0.87 8.50
CA ALA A 93 -19.12 0.53 8.69
C ALA A 93 -17.95 1.52 8.75
N VAL A 94 -16.76 1.17 8.22
CA VAL A 94 -15.59 2.08 8.20
C VAL A 94 -15.26 2.57 6.80
#